data_AF-A0A7K4UG22-F1
#
_entry.id   AF-A0A7K4UG22-F1
#
_cell.length_a   1.000
_cell.length_b   1.000
_cell.length_c   1.000
_cell.angle_alpha   90.00
_cell.angle_beta   90.00
_cell.angle_gamma   90.00
#
_symmetry.space_group_name_H-M   'P 1'
#
loop_
_entity.id
_entity.type
_entity.pdbx_description
1 polymer ?
#
loop_
_entity_poly.entity_id
_entity_poly.type
_entity_poly.pdbx_seq_one_letter_code
_entity_poly.pdbx_strand_id
1 'polypeptide(L)'
;TGRFWTEDVSTGIHYQINSESALTWHQARKSCQQQNAELLSITEAQEQAYIGELTKEFGFGFWIGLNALDFNSGWQWAGGSPFRYLNWAPVIRYPTLQRSEFSITFYAKLHWSTSGREMVFLIQGEVRPVQCPDGWWPYAGHCYSIHRDPKAWEDALSSCKKQDGDLASIHNIAEYSFLVSQLGYKPTEELWLGLNDLKAHSYFEWSDGTPVTFTKWQRRHPVHTNGLEDCVAMKGQDGYWATDVCNKQLGYICKKKPSSQSSEKETVEDPGCQKGWKRYGFHCYLVGSALLTFSEANKTCEQSKAYLATVESRNEQTFLVSMTGIRSEKHFWIGLSDIEERGSFRWSNGETPHFTHWNAAMPGK
;
A
#
# COMPACT_ATOMS: atom_id res chain seq x y z
N THR A 1 -4.79 12.28 34.12
CA THR A 1 -5.11 12.62 32.71
C THR A 1 -6.04 11.60 32.06
N GLY A 2 -5.87 10.29 32.26
CA GLY A 2 -6.82 9.28 31.75
C GLY A 2 -8.18 9.27 32.49
N ARG A 3 -9.13 10.10 32.04
CA ARG A 3 -10.57 10.01 32.44
C ARG A 3 -11.52 9.80 31.23
N PHE A 4 -11.00 9.91 30.01
CA PHE A 4 -11.76 9.86 28.75
C PHE A 4 -11.20 8.84 27.76
N TRP A 5 -10.36 7.92 28.24
CA TRP A 5 -9.71 6.89 27.44
C TRP A 5 -9.75 5.57 28.23
N THR A 6 -10.14 4.49 27.54
CA THR A 6 -10.17 3.12 28.07
C THR A 6 -9.07 2.31 27.38
N GLU A 7 -8.28 1.55 28.13
CA GLU A 7 -7.20 0.70 27.62
C GLU A 7 -7.65 -0.76 27.50
N ASP A 8 -7.38 -1.39 26.36
CA ASP A 8 -7.39 -2.84 26.24
C ASP A 8 -6.05 -3.40 26.76
N VAL A 9 -6.08 -3.96 27.97
CA VAL A 9 -4.92 -4.54 28.64
C VAL A 9 -4.27 -5.69 27.85
N SER A 10 -4.97 -6.31 26.88
CA SER A 10 -4.43 -7.38 26.04
C SER A 10 -3.63 -6.89 24.83
N THR A 11 -3.84 -5.64 24.38
CA THR A 11 -3.15 -5.05 23.21
C THR A 11 -2.38 -3.76 23.53
N GLY A 12 -2.63 -3.13 24.69
CA GLY A 12 -2.14 -1.80 25.05
C GLY A 12 -2.84 -0.65 24.30
N ILE A 13 -3.83 -0.96 23.46
CA ILE A 13 -4.50 0.05 22.62
C ILE A 13 -5.50 0.82 23.48
N HIS A 14 -5.48 2.14 23.34
CA HIS A 14 -6.36 3.07 24.04
C HIS A 14 -7.51 3.51 23.10
N TYR A 15 -8.70 3.73 23.66
CA TYR A 15 -9.89 4.13 22.90
C TYR A 15 -10.67 5.22 23.63
N GLN A 16 -11.22 6.17 22.86
CA GLN A 16 -12.10 7.24 23.34
C GLN A 16 -13.48 7.10 22.68
N ILE A 17 -14.54 7.09 23.48
CA ILE A 17 -15.93 7.00 23.01
C ILE A 17 -16.63 8.33 23.29
N ASN A 18 -16.95 9.08 22.23
CA ASN A 18 -17.55 10.42 22.33
C ASN A 18 -19.06 10.36 22.10
N SER A 19 -19.79 9.85 23.09
CA SER A 19 -21.25 9.60 23.06
C SER A 19 -22.12 10.85 22.99
N GLU A 20 -21.66 11.98 23.48
CA GLU A 20 -22.43 13.24 23.52
C GLU A 20 -22.16 14.14 22.29
N SER A 21 -21.36 13.68 21.31
CA SER A 21 -20.86 14.50 20.19
C SER A 21 -21.57 14.23 18.86
N ALA A 22 -22.33 15.21 18.36
CA ALA A 22 -22.93 15.18 17.02
C ALA A 22 -22.03 15.91 16.00
N LEU A 23 -21.18 15.16 15.28
CA LEU A 23 -20.24 15.67 14.28
C LEU A 23 -20.45 14.99 12.91
N THR A 24 -19.98 15.61 11.82
CA THR A 24 -19.81 14.91 10.53
C THR A 24 -18.53 14.06 10.52
N TRP A 25 -18.41 13.11 9.59
CA TRP A 25 -17.21 12.26 9.44
C TRP A 25 -15.91 13.07 9.40
N HIS A 26 -15.86 14.13 8.59
CA HIS A 26 -14.68 15.00 8.47
C HIS A 26 -14.39 15.83 9.73
N GLN A 27 -15.42 16.18 10.52
CA GLN A 27 -15.25 16.87 11.79
C GLN A 27 -14.77 15.92 12.89
N ALA A 28 -15.36 14.73 12.99
CA ALA A 28 -14.91 13.66 13.88
C ALA A 28 -13.44 13.30 13.60
N ARG A 29 -13.05 13.19 12.32
CA ARG A 29 -11.66 12.98 11.91
C ARG A 29 -10.71 14.04 12.43
N LYS A 30 -11.05 15.31 12.26
CA LYS A 30 -10.23 16.41 12.78
C LYS A 30 -10.15 16.41 14.31
N SER A 31 -11.23 16.03 15.00
CA SER A 31 -11.26 15.90 16.46
C SER A 31 -10.35 14.77 16.99
N CYS A 32 -10.26 13.64 16.29
CA CYS A 32 -9.28 12.59 16.58
C CYS A 32 -7.85 13.08 16.32
N GLN A 33 -7.60 13.68 15.15
CA GLN A 33 -6.29 14.17 14.73
C GLN A 33 -5.73 15.26 15.68
N GLN A 34 -6.59 16.13 16.21
CA GLN A 34 -6.21 17.15 17.21
C GLN A 34 -5.75 16.56 18.56
N GLN A 35 -6.03 15.29 18.85
CA GLN A 35 -5.63 14.58 20.06
C GLN A 35 -4.44 13.63 19.84
N ASN A 36 -3.77 13.69 18.68
CA ASN A 36 -2.84 12.67 18.21
C ASN A 36 -3.49 11.26 18.22
N ALA A 37 -4.65 11.17 17.59
CA ALA A 37 -5.34 9.93 17.25
C ALA A 37 -5.87 10.04 15.81
N GLU A 38 -6.61 9.03 15.35
CA GLU A 38 -7.24 9.04 14.03
C GLU A 38 -8.61 8.38 14.14
N LEU A 39 -9.45 8.52 13.11
CA LEU A 39 -10.68 7.74 13.05
C LEU A 39 -10.36 6.24 12.96
N LEU A 40 -10.96 5.55 13.92
CA LEU A 40 -10.99 4.12 14.20
C LEU A 40 -10.95 3.23 12.91
N SER A 41 -9.82 2.56 12.65
CA SER A 41 -9.56 1.60 11.53
C SER A 41 -10.10 0.17 11.76
N ILE A 42 -9.61 -0.94 11.18
CA ILE A 42 -9.86 -2.33 11.68
C ILE A 42 -8.86 -3.31 11.06
N THR A 43 -8.54 -4.39 11.77
CA THR A 43 -7.72 -5.48 11.21
C THR A 43 -7.98 -6.87 11.82
N GLU A 44 -8.39 -6.99 13.10
CA GLU A 44 -8.48 -8.27 13.84
C GLU A 44 -9.85 -8.46 14.53
N ALA A 45 -10.28 -9.72 14.69
CA ALA A 45 -11.58 -10.08 15.27
C ALA A 45 -11.69 -9.89 16.80
N GLN A 46 -10.58 -10.05 17.54
CA GLN A 46 -10.55 -9.83 18.99
C GLN A 46 -10.90 -8.38 19.34
N GLU A 47 -10.38 -7.43 18.57
CA GLU A 47 -10.64 -6.01 18.77
C GLU A 47 -12.07 -5.62 18.37
N GLN A 48 -12.66 -6.30 17.37
CA GLN A 48 -14.09 -6.16 17.07
C GLN A 48 -14.96 -6.63 18.24
N ALA A 49 -14.59 -7.70 18.93
CA ALA A 49 -15.30 -8.16 20.13
C ALA A 49 -15.13 -7.19 21.32
N TYR A 50 -13.91 -6.69 21.55
CA TYR A 50 -13.63 -5.72 22.61
C TYR A 50 -14.38 -4.39 22.43
N ILE A 51 -14.34 -3.81 21.22
CA ILE A 51 -15.14 -2.63 20.87
C ILE A 51 -16.64 -2.93 20.96
N GLY A 52 -17.07 -4.14 20.58
CA GLY A 52 -18.45 -4.59 20.74
C GLY A 52 -18.96 -4.50 22.18
N GLU A 53 -18.21 -5.02 23.15
CA GLU A 53 -18.56 -4.91 24.57
C GLU A 53 -18.47 -3.46 25.10
N LEU A 54 -17.46 -2.68 24.71
CA LEU A 54 -17.36 -1.27 25.11
C LEU A 54 -18.50 -0.38 24.58
N THR A 55 -19.07 -0.73 23.42
CA THR A 55 -20.13 0.06 22.77
C THR A 55 -21.55 -0.44 23.04
N LYS A 56 -21.68 -1.58 23.72
CA LYS A 56 -22.91 -2.34 23.97
C LYS A 56 -24.05 -1.58 24.65
N GLU A 57 -23.73 -0.59 25.46
CA GLU A 57 -24.71 0.23 26.20
C GLU A 57 -25.26 1.40 25.36
N PHE A 58 -24.66 1.72 24.21
CA PHE A 58 -25.04 2.86 23.38
C PHE A 58 -25.99 2.44 22.26
N GLY A 59 -27.26 2.85 22.34
CA GLY A 59 -28.29 2.55 21.34
C GLY A 59 -28.15 3.29 19.99
N PHE A 60 -26.98 3.85 19.68
CA PHE A 60 -26.72 4.68 18.50
C PHE A 60 -25.24 4.58 18.08
N GLY A 61 -24.98 4.64 16.76
CA GLY A 61 -23.63 4.46 16.23
C GLY A 61 -22.76 5.74 16.21
N PHE A 62 -21.45 5.54 16.34
CA PHE A 62 -20.37 6.54 16.34
C PHE A 62 -19.90 6.98 14.93
N TRP A 63 -18.59 7.24 14.72
CA TRP A 63 -17.95 7.53 13.42
C TRP A 63 -16.54 6.95 13.36
N ILE A 64 -16.10 6.47 12.17
CA ILE A 64 -14.89 5.61 12.03
C ILE A 64 -14.16 5.81 10.71
N GLY A 65 -12.96 5.26 10.60
CA GLY A 65 -12.05 5.50 9.49
C GLY A 65 -12.39 4.81 8.17
N LEU A 66 -13.39 3.91 8.13
CA LEU A 66 -13.73 3.17 6.92
C LEU A 66 -14.31 4.13 5.88
N ASN A 67 -13.67 4.21 4.72
CA ASN A 67 -14.10 5.11 3.68
C ASN A 67 -13.74 4.60 2.29
N ALA A 68 -14.42 5.16 1.29
CA ALA A 68 -14.12 5.04 -0.13
C ALA A 68 -14.10 6.44 -0.78
N LEU A 69 -13.43 7.39 -0.10
CA LEU A 69 -13.37 8.80 -0.51
C LEU A 69 -12.36 9.05 -1.64
N ASP A 70 -11.33 8.23 -1.77
CA ASP A 70 -10.54 8.15 -3.01
C ASP A 70 -11.42 7.53 -4.09
N PHE A 71 -11.57 8.23 -5.21
CA PHE A 71 -12.42 7.76 -6.29
C PHE A 71 -11.83 6.53 -7.01
N ASN A 72 -10.51 6.37 -7.00
CA ASN A 72 -9.79 5.34 -7.75
C ASN A 72 -9.73 3.99 -7.01
N SER A 73 -9.46 4.02 -5.69
CA SER A 73 -9.32 2.82 -4.86
C SER A 73 -10.64 2.36 -4.21
N GLY A 74 -10.56 1.20 -3.56
CA GLY A 74 -11.65 0.56 -2.83
C GLY A 74 -11.79 1.05 -1.39
N TRP A 75 -12.29 0.16 -0.54
CA TRP A 75 -12.41 0.43 0.89
C TRP A 75 -11.03 0.54 1.55
N GLN A 76 -10.82 1.61 2.32
CA GLN A 76 -9.57 1.87 3.03
C GLN A 76 -9.82 2.55 4.38
N TRP A 77 -8.82 2.48 5.25
CA TRP A 77 -8.84 3.11 6.57
C TRP A 77 -8.20 4.49 6.59
N ALA A 78 -8.83 5.43 7.30
CA ALA A 78 -8.33 6.79 7.48
C ALA A 78 -6.86 6.85 7.95
N GLY A 79 -6.48 6.01 8.91
CA GLY A 79 -5.11 5.90 9.43
C GLY A 79 -4.14 5.03 8.61
N GLY A 80 -4.46 4.70 7.35
CA GLY A 80 -3.57 3.93 6.46
C GLY A 80 -3.41 2.44 6.81
N SER A 81 -4.12 1.95 7.83
CA SER A 81 -4.14 0.53 8.21
C SER A 81 -4.67 -0.36 7.07
N PRO A 82 -4.29 -1.65 7.02
CA PRO A 82 -4.77 -2.57 5.99
C PRO A 82 -6.25 -2.94 6.19
N PHE A 83 -7.07 -2.82 5.14
CA PHE A 83 -8.48 -3.27 5.19
C PHE A 83 -8.55 -4.78 4.93
N ARG A 84 -8.26 -5.57 5.98
CA ARG A 84 -8.16 -7.04 5.92
C ARG A 84 -9.27 -7.80 6.63
N TYR A 85 -10.06 -7.16 7.49
CA TYR A 85 -11.16 -7.78 8.22
C TYR A 85 -12.47 -7.05 7.90
N LEU A 86 -13.50 -7.83 7.57
CA LEU A 86 -14.81 -7.37 7.16
C LEU A 86 -15.84 -7.82 8.20
N ASN A 87 -16.69 -6.91 8.64
CA ASN A 87 -17.85 -7.19 9.50
C ASN A 87 -19.03 -6.35 9.02
N TRP A 88 -19.55 -6.66 7.83
CA TRP A 88 -20.63 -5.90 7.21
C TRP A 88 -21.99 -6.36 7.75
N ALA A 89 -22.86 -5.41 8.07
CA ALA A 89 -24.24 -5.73 8.50
C ALA A 89 -25.00 -6.50 7.40
N PRO A 90 -25.78 -7.55 7.74
CA PRO A 90 -26.51 -8.33 6.74
C PRO A 90 -27.53 -7.52 5.92
N VAL A 91 -27.17 -7.26 4.66
CA VAL A 91 -28.00 -6.69 3.59
C VAL A 91 -28.48 -5.24 3.79
N ILE A 92 -27.81 -4.32 3.10
CA ILE A 92 -28.50 -3.32 2.29
C ILE A 92 -28.21 -3.62 0.82
N ARG A 93 -29.26 -3.79 0.00
CA ARG A 93 -29.14 -4.03 -1.45
C ARG A 93 -28.49 -2.81 -2.12
N TYR A 94 -27.58 -3.08 -3.06
CA TYR A 94 -26.91 -2.16 -4.02
C TYR A 94 -27.18 -0.65 -3.81
N PRO A 95 -26.19 0.15 -3.36
CA PRO A 95 -26.36 1.59 -3.31
C PRO A 95 -26.48 2.19 -4.72
N THR A 96 -27.69 2.63 -5.05
CA THR A 96 -27.97 3.51 -6.19
C THR A 96 -27.33 4.89 -5.99
N LEU A 97 -27.15 5.62 -7.08
CA LEU A 97 -26.48 6.92 -7.09
C LEU A 97 -27.24 7.94 -6.21
N GLN A 98 -26.66 8.33 -5.05
CA GLN A 98 -26.68 9.72 -4.56
C GLN A 98 -25.89 9.97 -3.27
N ARG A 99 -25.54 8.95 -2.47
CA ARG A 99 -24.69 9.12 -1.28
C ARG A 99 -23.29 8.52 -1.47
N SER A 100 -22.29 9.39 -1.38
CA SER A 100 -20.86 9.05 -1.22
C SER A 100 -20.47 8.82 0.24
N GLU A 101 -21.40 9.00 1.16
CA GLU A 101 -21.24 8.86 2.61
C GLU A 101 -22.19 7.78 3.12
N PHE A 102 -21.66 6.76 3.80
CA PHE A 102 -22.45 5.69 4.39
C PHE A 102 -22.36 5.74 5.91
N SER A 103 -23.47 6.08 6.56
CA SER A 103 -23.72 5.70 7.94
C SER A 103 -24.20 4.24 7.97
N ILE A 104 -23.29 3.32 8.28
CA ILE A 104 -23.64 1.93 8.64
C ILE A 104 -23.49 1.80 10.16
N THR A 105 -24.45 1.10 10.77
CA THR A 105 -24.54 0.89 12.21
C THR A 105 -23.35 0.10 12.75
N PHE A 106 -22.44 0.79 13.47
CA PHE A 106 -21.24 0.29 14.17
C PHE A 106 -20.12 -0.27 13.27
N TYR A 107 -19.00 0.41 13.00
CA TYR A 107 -18.09 1.29 13.78
C TYR A 107 -16.93 0.53 14.50
N ALA A 108 -15.70 0.72 13.96
CA ALA A 108 -14.41 0.04 14.15
C ALA A 108 -13.36 0.72 15.11
N LYS A 109 -12.01 0.74 14.86
CA LYS A 109 -10.81 0.58 15.78
C LYS A 109 -9.41 1.22 15.39
N LEU A 110 -8.74 2.21 16.06
CA LEU A 110 -7.23 2.56 16.07
C LEU A 110 -6.77 4.03 16.43
N HIS A 111 -5.44 4.35 16.32
CA HIS A 111 -4.64 5.50 16.88
C HIS A 111 -3.57 6.13 15.90
N TRP A 112 -2.77 7.16 16.27
CA TRP A 112 -1.39 7.07 16.86
C TRP A 112 -0.93 8.38 17.57
N SER A 113 -0.32 8.27 18.77
CA SER A 113 0.24 9.39 19.56
C SER A 113 1.74 9.25 19.84
N THR A 114 2.43 10.37 20.08
CA THR A 114 3.89 10.44 20.27
C THR A 114 4.31 10.54 21.73
N SER A 115 5.33 9.74 22.11
CA SER A 115 6.26 10.11 23.18
C SER A 115 7.67 9.62 22.81
N GLY A 116 8.68 10.45 23.06
CA GLY A 116 10.02 10.23 22.53
C GLY A 116 10.95 9.47 23.46
N ARG A 117 11.37 8.27 23.05
CA ARG A 117 12.71 7.73 23.30
C ARG A 117 13.21 7.02 22.04
N GLU A 118 14.52 7.08 21.84
CA GLU A 118 15.16 6.49 20.67
C GLU A 118 15.20 4.95 20.80
N MET A 119 14.81 4.26 19.73
CA MET A 119 15.45 2.99 19.39
C MET A 119 15.81 3.00 17.92
N VAL A 120 17.11 2.94 17.66
CA VAL A 120 17.69 2.68 16.35
C VAL A 120 17.46 1.22 16.02
N PHE A 121 16.92 0.93 14.83
CA PHE A 121 17.07 -0.38 14.21
C PHE A 121 17.83 -0.23 12.89
N LEU A 122 19.13 -0.48 12.97
CA LEU A 122 19.97 -0.68 11.81
C LEU A 122 19.61 -2.02 11.17
N ILE A 123 19.11 -1.97 9.94
CA ILE A 123 19.38 -3.02 8.96
C ILE A 123 20.21 -2.39 7.83
N GLN A 124 21.39 -1.88 8.17
CA GLN A 124 22.46 -1.69 7.19
C GLN A 124 23.12 -3.05 6.89
N GLY A 125 22.28 -4.04 6.55
CA GLY A 125 22.73 -5.14 5.72
C GLY A 125 22.95 -4.56 4.32
N GLU A 126 24.10 -4.86 3.71
CA GLU A 126 24.30 -4.60 2.30
C GLU A 126 23.12 -5.18 1.52
N VAL A 127 22.48 -4.40 0.64
CA VAL A 127 21.51 -4.95 -0.32
C VAL A 127 22.31 -5.70 -1.39
N ARG A 128 22.81 -6.88 -1.01
CA ARG A 128 23.56 -7.77 -1.88
C ARG A 128 22.71 -8.06 -3.13
N PRO A 129 23.29 -8.05 -4.34
CA PRO A 129 22.56 -8.38 -5.54
C PRO A 129 21.81 -9.70 -5.37
N VAL A 130 20.48 -9.61 -5.41
CA VAL A 130 19.58 -10.75 -5.22
C VAL A 130 19.64 -11.56 -6.51
N GLN A 131 20.47 -12.61 -6.54
CA GLN A 131 20.55 -13.49 -7.70
C GLN A 131 19.27 -14.32 -7.77
N CYS A 132 18.44 -14.05 -8.78
CA CYS A 132 17.24 -14.83 -9.08
C CYS A 132 17.50 -15.81 -10.22
N PRO A 133 16.78 -16.96 -10.29
CA PRO A 133 16.83 -17.85 -11.44
C PRO A 133 16.34 -17.18 -12.73
N ASP A 134 16.68 -17.74 -13.88
CA ASP A 134 16.18 -17.27 -15.17
C ASP A 134 14.63 -17.27 -15.19
N GLY A 135 14.03 -16.19 -15.69
CA GLY A 135 12.58 -15.98 -15.63
C GLY A 135 12.05 -15.47 -14.28
N TRP A 136 12.91 -15.08 -13.34
CA TRP A 136 12.53 -14.44 -12.08
C TRP A 136 13.24 -13.08 -11.91
N TRP A 137 12.49 -12.06 -11.51
CA TRP A 137 12.99 -10.68 -11.33
C TRP A 137 13.28 -10.38 -9.85
N PRO A 138 14.47 -9.82 -9.52
CA PRO A 138 14.82 -9.46 -8.16
C PRO A 138 14.20 -8.15 -7.69
N TYR A 139 13.60 -8.17 -6.49
CA TYR A 139 13.18 -6.96 -5.79
C TYR A 139 13.25 -7.14 -4.26
N ALA A 140 13.86 -6.18 -3.57
CA ALA A 140 13.87 -6.07 -2.10
C ALA A 140 14.05 -7.41 -1.34
N GLY A 141 15.14 -8.13 -1.62
CA GLY A 141 15.47 -9.41 -0.96
C GLY A 141 14.71 -10.63 -1.45
N HIS A 142 13.87 -10.50 -2.49
CA HIS A 142 12.99 -11.53 -3.01
C HIS A 142 13.05 -11.63 -4.54
N CYS A 143 12.57 -12.75 -5.08
CA CYS A 143 12.44 -13.05 -6.50
C CYS A 143 10.96 -13.20 -6.86
N TYR A 144 10.54 -12.63 -7.99
CA TYR A 144 9.14 -12.65 -8.46
C TYR A 144 9.03 -13.14 -9.90
N SER A 145 7.93 -13.81 -10.26
CA SER A 145 7.63 -14.16 -11.65
C SER A 145 6.13 -14.14 -11.94
N ILE A 146 5.75 -13.74 -13.16
CA ILE A 146 4.36 -13.74 -13.65
C ILE A 146 4.15 -14.95 -14.56
N HIS A 147 3.34 -15.89 -14.07
CA HIS A 147 2.82 -17.01 -14.83
C HIS A 147 1.54 -16.60 -15.56
N ARG A 148 1.45 -16.97 -16.85
CA ARG A 148 0.35 -16.58 -17.76
C ARG A 148 -0.46 -17.76 -18.26
N ASP A 149 -0.10 -18.98 -17.86
CA ASP A 149 -0.91 -20.17 -18.00
C ASP A 149 -2.06 -20.14 -16.98
N PRO A 150 -3.34 -20.10 -17.39
CA PRO A 150 -4.46 -19.95 -16.48
C PRO A 150 -4.60 -21.13 -15.49
N LYS A 151 -4.88 -20.82 -14.22
CA LYS A 151 -5.13 -21.79 -13.14
C LYS A 151 -6.18 -21.29 -12.15
N ALA A 152 -6.82 -22.22 -11.43
CA ALA A 152 -7.50 -21.92 -10.17
C ALA A 152 -6.46 -21.47 -9.12
N TRP A 153 -6.91 -20.78 -8.08
CA TRP A 153 -6.02 -20.20 -7.06
C TRP A 153 -5.18 -21.28 -6.34
N GLU A 154 -5.78 -22.41 -5.96
CA GLU A 154 -5.07 -23.51 -5.28
C GLU A 154 -4.07 -24.25 -6.21
N ASP A 155 -4.39 -24.35 -7.50
CA ASP A 155 -3.48 -24.88 -8.53
C ASP A 155 -2.30 -23.92 -8.79
N ALA A 156 -2.55 -22.61 -8.76
CA ALA A 156 -1.54 -21.57 -8.84
C ALA A 156 -0.61 -21.58 -7.62
N LEU A 157 -1.17 -21.67 -6.42
CA LEU A 157 -0.45 -21.86 -5.16
C LEU A 157 0.45 -23.10 -5.21
N SER A 158 -0.13 -24.23 -5.63
CA SER A 158 0.59 -25.48 -5.85
C SER A 158 1.70 -25.36 -6.91
N SER A 159 1.53 -24.50 -7.92
CA SER A 159 2.54 -24.23 -8.94
C SER A 159 3.67 -23.30 -8.48
N CYS A 160 3.42 -22.39 -7.55
CA CYS A 160 4.48 -21.60 -6.92
C CYS A 160 5.28 -22.46 -5.93
N LYS A 161 4.59 -23.31 -5.15
CA LYS A 161 5.22 -24.24 -4.18
C LYS A 161 6.13 -25.28 -4.84
N LYS A 162 5.80 -25.73 -6.06
CA LYS A 162 6.68 -26.58 -6.90
C LYS A 162 7.95 -25.87 -7.41
N GLN A 163 8.10 -24.57 -7.17
CA GLN A 163 9.26 -23.77 -7.59
C GLN A 163 9.97 -23.13 -6.38
N ASP A 164 9.84 -23.71 -5.19
CA ASP A 164 10.39 -23.19 -3.91
C ASP A 164 9.89 -21.77 -3.55
N GLY A 165 8.64 -21.46 -3.90
CA GLY A 165 7.99 -20.20 -3.61
C GLY A 165 6.54 -20.35 -3.15
N ASP A 166 5.85 -19.22 -3.09
CA ASP A 166 4.42 -19.13 -2.79
C ASP A 166 3.76 -18.11 -3.74
N LEU A 167 2.45 -17.92 -3.67
CA LEU A 167 1.79 -16.80 -4.35
C LEU A 167 2.26 -15.46 -3.75
N ALA A 168 2.31 -14.42 -4.56
CA ALA A 168 2.91 -13.16 -4.17
C ALA A 168 2.15 -12.47 -3.02
N SER A 169 2.83 -12.33 -1.89
CA SER A 169 2.49 -11.45 -0.78
C SER A 169 3.05 -10.03 -0.99
N ILE A 170 2.35 -9.02 -0.47
CA ILE A 170 2.68 -7.60 -0.67
C ILE A 170 2.51 -6.83 0.65
N HIS A 171 3.56 -6.15 1.10
CA HIS A 171 3.66 -5.56 2.45
C HIS A 171 3.78 -4.05 2.47
N ASN A 172 4.08 -3.42 1.33
CA ASN A 172 4.32 -1.99 1.21
C ASN A 172 4.06 -1.47 -0.22
N ILE A 173 3.99 -0.14 -0.35
CA ILE A 173 3.72 0.54 -1.63
C ILE A 173 4.84 0.34 -2.67
N ALA A 174 6.10 0.17 -2.27
CA ALA A 174 7.24 0.05 -3.19
C ALA A 174 7.25 -1.33 -3.90
N GLU A 175 6.94 -2.39 -3.14
CA GLU A 175 6.75 -3.77 -3.61
C GLU A 175 5.54 -3.89 -4.56
N TYR A 176 4.40 -3.31 -4.18
CA TYR A 176 3.25 -3.15 -5.08
C TYR A 176 3.63 -2.41 -6.36
N SER A 177 4.31 -1.27 -6.25
CA SER A 177 4.77 -0.47 -7.38
C SER A 177 5.71 -1.24 -8.30
N PHE A 178 6.59 -2.09 -7.77
CA PHE A 178 7.47 -2.95 -8.56
C PHE A 178 6.68 -3.97 -9.40
N LEU A 179 5.68 -4.63 -8.80
CA LEU A 179 4.79 -5.59 -9.48
C LEU A 179 4.10 -4.97 -10.70
N VAL A 180 3.59 -3.74 -10.59
CA VAL A 180 2.84 -3.09 -11.69
C VAL A 180 3.72 -2.32 -12.68
N SER A 181 4.95 -1.90 -12.32
CA SER A 181 5.81 -1.06 -13.19
C SER A 181 7.05 -1.74 -13.77
N GLN A 182 7.61 -2.75 -13.09
CA GLN A 182 8.87 -3.41 -13.49
C GLN A 182 8.72 -4.91 -13.79
N LEU A 183 7.79 -5.62 -13.15
CA LEU A 183 7.60 -7.07 -13.33
C LEU A 183 6.94 -7.45 -14.68
N GLY A 184 6.56 -6.48 -15.50
CA GLY A 184 5.95 -6.71 -16.81
C GLY A 184 4.46 -7.08 -16.75
N TYR A 185 3.75 -6.59 -15.73
CA TYR A 185 2.28 -6.59 -15.68
C TYR A 185 1.66 -5.81 -16.84
N LYS A 186 0.43 -6.17 -17.27
CA LYS A 186 -0.36 -5.40 -18.24
C LYS A 186 -1.76 -5.07 -17.70
N PRO A 187 -2.31 -3.86 -17.95
CA PRO A 187 -3.67 -3.46 -17.56
C PRO A 187 -4.82 -4.41 -17.94
N THR A 188 -4.61 -5.25 -18.96
CA THR A 188 -5.57 -6.25 -19.47
C THR A 188 -5.45 -7.62 -18.83
N GLU A 189 -4.48 -7.81 -17.91
CA GLU A 189 -4.24 -9.07 -17.22
C GLU A 189 -4.88 -9.05 -15.83
N GLU A 190 -5.52 -10.16 -15.47
CA GLU A 190 -5.92 -10.46 -14.09
C GLU A 190 -4.99 -11.57 -13.57
N LEU A 191 -4.32 -11.33 -12.44
CA LEU A 191 -3.31 -12.24 -11.88
C LEU A 191 -3.58 -12.53 -10.40
N TRP A 192 -3.64 -13.81 -10.01
CA TRP A 192 -3.77 -14.21 -8.60
C TRP A 192 -2.59 -13.72 -7.74
N LEU A 193 -2.93 -13.23 -6.55
CA LEU A 193 -2.03 -12.93 -5.44
C LEU A 193 -2.27 -13.93 -4.29
N GLY A 194 -1.40 -13.96 -3.28
CA GLY A 194 -1.55 -14.89 -2.14
C GLY A 194 -2.65 -14.53 -1.14
N LEU A 195 -3.37 -13.42 -1.33
CA LEU A 195 -4.37 -12.93 -0.37
C LEU A 195 -5.69 -13.67 -0.56
N ASN A 196 -6.24 -14.21 0.53
CA ASN A 196 -7.42 -15.07 0.55
C ASN A 196 -8.09 -15.05 1.94
N ASP A 197 -9.34 -15.48 2.05
CA ASP A 197 -10.05 -15.63 3.35
C ASP A 197 -10.40 -17.11 3.70
N LEU A 198 -9.77 -18.08 3.04
CA LEU A 198 -10.14 -19.51 3.07
C LEU A 198 -10.21 -20.13 4.47
N LYS A 199 -9.34 -19.69 5.39
CA LYS A 199 -9.29 -20.24 6.77
C LYS A 199 -10.34 -19.63 7.70
N ALA A 200 -10.79 -18.42 7.40
CA ALA A 200 -11.70 -17.64 8.22
C ALA A 200 -12.40 -16.60 7.33
N HIS A 201 -13.60 -16.94 6.87
CA HIS A 201 -14.36 -16.07 5.97
C HIS A 201 -14.46 -14.63 6.48
N SER A 202 -14.30 -13.66 5.58
CA SER A 202 -14.23 -12.23 5.86
C SER A 202 -12.99 -11.76 6.67
N TYR A 203 -11.96 -12.60 6.83
CA TYR A 203 -10.65 -12.24 7.39
C TYR A 203 -9.52 -12.67 6.44
N PHE A 204 -8.95 -11.68 5.73
CA PHE A 204 -7.94 -11.90 4.70
C PHE A 204 -6.53 -12.12 5.29
N GLU A 205 -5.83 -13.13 4.78
CA GLU A 205 -4.45 -13.49 5.12
C GLU A 205 -3.62 -13.91 3.88
N TRP A 206 -2.29 -13.87 3.98
CA TRP A 206 -1.39 -14.29 2.91
C TRP A 206 -1.11 -15.80 2.99
N SER A 207 -1.11 -16.47 1.83
CA SER A 207 -0.86 -17.91 1.67
C SER A 207 0.52 -18.38 2.16
N ASP A 208 1.51 -17.49 2.17
CA ASP A 208 2.87 -17.72 2.71
C ASP A 208 2.97 -17.52 4.24
N GLY A 209 1.87 -17.17 4.91
CA GLY A 209 1.79 -16.95 6.36
C GLY A 209 2.36 -15.60 6.84
N THR A 210 2.71 -14.69 5.94
CA THR A 210 3.20 -13.35 6.31
C THR A 210 2.04 -12.43 6.77
N PRO A 211 2.31 -11.41 7.61
CA PRO A 211 1.28 -10.48 8.05
C PRO A 211 0.78 -9.57 6.92
N VAL A 212 -0.54 -9.38 6.85
CA VAL A 212 -1.17 -8.41 5.92
C VAL A 212 -0.99 -7.01 6.49
N THR A 213 0.10 -6.35 6.12
CA THR A 213 0.44 -4.97 6.55
C THR A 213 -0.05 -3.89 5.60
N PHE A 214 -0.47 -4.26 4.38
CA PHE A 214 -0.79 -3.33 3.29
C PHE A 214 -1.94 -3.88 2.44
N THR A 215 -2.80 -3.00 1.93
CA THR A 215 -3.92 -3.35 1.03
C THR A 215 -4.15 -2.27 -0.02
N LYS A 216 -4.28 -2.65 -1.30
CA LYS A 216 -4.67 -1.73 -2.40
C LYS A 216 -5.86 -2.26 -3.20
N TRP A 217 -7.03 -2.27 -2.56
CA TRP A 217 -8.30 -2.69 -3.16
C TRP A 217 -8.74 -1.79 -4.32
N GLN A 218 -9.39 -2.40 -5.31
CA GLN A 218 -10.09 -1.74 -6.41
C GLN A 218 -11.41 -1.15 -5.92
N ARG A 219 -11.89 -0.07 -6.56
CA ARG A 219 -13.18 0.56 -6.28
C ARG A 219 -14.30 -0.48 -6.08
N ARG A 220 -14.96 -0.44 -4.90
CA ARG A 220 -15.99 -1.38 -4.39
C ARG A 220 -15.54 -2.77 -3.91
N HIS A 221 -14.27 -3.14 -4.06
CA HIS A 221 -13.70 -4.32 -3.41
C HIS A 221 -13.10 -3.98 -2.03
N PRO A 222 -12.91 -4.97 -1.14
CA PRO A 222 -13.41 -6.36 -1.23
C PRO A 222 -14.94 -6.39 -1.17
N VAL A 223 -15.54 -7.29 -1.94
CA VAL A 223 -16.99 -7.53 -1.95
C VAL A 223 -17.26 -8.68 -0.99
N HIS A 224 -18.18 -8.51 -0.04
CA HIS A 224 -18.60 -9.61 0.84
C HIS A 224 -19.53 -10.55 0.08
N THR A 225 -19.11 -11.79 -0.14
CA THR A 225 -19.93 -12.84 -0.74
C THR A 225 -20.41 -13.82 0.33
N ASN A 226 -21.72 -13.85 0.61
CA ASN A 226 -22.27 -14.60 1.76
C ASN A 226 -21.92 -16.10 1.71
N GLY A 227 -20.93 -16.53 2.50
CA GLY A 227 -20.57 -17.94 2.64
C GLY A 227 -19.86 -18.55 1.43
N LEU A 228 -19.17 -17.74 0.63
CA LEU A 228 -18.22 -18.19 -0.38
C LEU A 228 -16.79 -17.80 0.01
N GLU A 229 -15.84 -18.55 -0.53
CA GLU A 229 -14.40 -18.33 -0.42
C GLU A 229 -13.96 -17.27 -1.45
N ASP A 230 -13.38 -16.16 -0.97
CA ASP A 230 -12.98 -15.00 -1.78
C ASP A 230 -11.45 -14.99 -1.96
N CYS A 231 -10.98 -15.29 -3.19
CA CYS A 231 -9.57 -15.20 -3.56
C CYS A 231 -9.26 -13.86 -4.24
N VAL A 232 -8.03 -13.37 -4.12
CA VAL A 232 -7.70 -11.99 -4.56
C VAL A 232 -6.82 -11.97 -5.80
N ALA A 233 -7.30 -11.28 -6.84
CA ALA A 233 -6.56 -11.01 -8.08
C ALA A 233 -6.16 -9.53 -8.21
N MET A 234 -4.99 -9.28 -8.78
CA MET A 234 -4.49 -7.98 -9.21
C MET A 234 -5.03 -7.69 -10.62
N LYS A 235 -5.78 -6.59 -10.83
CA LYS A 235 -6.38 -6.27 -12.14
C LYS A 235 -6.56 -4.78 -12.46
N GLY A 236 -6.71 -4.48 -13.75
CA GLY A 236 -6.99 -3.15 -14.30
C GLY A 236 -5.75 -2.24 -14.41
N GLN A 237 -5.96 -1.00 -14.87
CA GLN A 237 -4.88 -0.05 -15.20
C GLN A 237 -3.86 0.18 -14.08
N ASP A 238 -4.32 0.23 -12.84
CA ASP A 238 -3.49 0.44 -11.65
C ASP A 238 -3.03 -0.87 -10.98
N GLY A 239 -3.46 -2.04 -11.48
CA GLY A 239 -3.25 -3.32 -10.80
C GLY A 239 -3.85 -3.34 -9.38
N TYR A 240 -5.03 -2.74 -9.18
CA TYR A 240 -5.70 -2.81 -7.87
C TYR A 240 -6.27 -4.20 -7.61
N TRP A 241 -6.45 -4.52 -6.33
CA TRP A 241 -6.81 -5.86 -5.87
C TRP A 241 -8.33 -6.02 -5.85
N ALA A 242 -8.82 -7.17 -6.29
CA ALA A 242 -10.24 -7.50 -6.30
C ALA A 242 -10.45 -8.92 -5.83
N THR A 243 -11.48 -9.12 -5.00
CA THR A 243 -12.03 -10.44 -4.70
C THR A 243 -12.72 -11.04 -5.93
N ASP A 244 -12.50 -12.33 -6.17
CA ASP A 244 -13.04 -13.11 -7.28
C ASP A 244 -13.07 -14.60 -6.87
N VAL A 245 -13.86 -15.42 -7.57
CA VAL A 245 -14.07 -16.82 -7.15
C VAL A 245 -12.84 -17.69 -7.38
N CYS A 246 -12.39 -18.40 -6.34
CA CYS A 246 -11.11 -19.13 -6.32
C CYS A 246 -10.92 -20.18 -7.43
N ASN A 247 -12.00 -20.67 -8.04
CA ASN A 247 -11.96 -21.64 -9.16
C ASN A 247 -11.78 -20.99 -10.55
N LYS A 248 -11.80 -19.65 -10.64
CA LYS A 248 -11.59 -18.90 -11.88
C LYS A 248 -10.18 -19.14 -12.42
N GLN A 249 -10.07 -19.37 -13.72
CA GLN A 249 -8.80 -19.66 -14.38
C GLN A 249 -8.09 -18.35 -14.75
N LEU A 250 -7.14 -17.91 -13.92
CA LEU A 250 -6.36 -16.68 -14.12
C LEU A 250 -4.85 -16.98 -14.19
N GLY A 251 -4.07 -16.02 -14.70
CA GLY A 251 -2.62 -16.02 -14.48
C GLY A 251 -2.31 -15.78 -13.00
N TYR A 252 -1.04 -15.84 -12.60
CA TYR A 252 -0.65 -15.74 -11.19
C TYR A 252 0.76 -15.20 -11.01
N ILE A 253 1.01 -14.57 -9.85
CA ILE A 253 2.35 -14.06 -9.50
C ILE A 253 2.93 -14.94 -8.39
N CYS A 254 4.10 -15.54 -8.64
CA CYS A 254 4.85 -16.25 -7.61
C CYS A 254 5.91 -15.33 -6.98
N LYS A 255 6.20 -15.54 -5.69
CA LYS A 255 7.24 -14.87 -4.90
C LYS A 255 8.07 -15.92 -4.16
N LYS A 256 9.39 -15.72 -4.09
CA LYS A 256 10.29 -16.54 -3.25
C LYS A 256 11.50 -15.77 -2.74
N LYS A 257 12.22 -16.37 -1.80
CA LYS A 257 13.55 -15.90 -1.38
C LYS A 257 14.59 -16.34 -2.43
N PRO A 258 15.69 -15.59 -2.63
CA PRO A 258 16.78 -16.03 -3.49
C PRO A 258 17.38 -17.35 -3.00
N SER A 259 17.78 -18.21 -3.93
CA SER A 259 18.54 -19.41 -3.64
C SER A 259 19.93 -19.04 -3.10
N SER A 260 20.43 -19.76 -2.10
CA SER A 260 21.71 -19.47 -1.43
C SER A 260 22.97 -19.76 -2.27
N GLN A 261 22.82 -20.19 -3.52
CA GLN A 261 23.93 -20.45 -4.43
C GLN A 261 24.35 -19.17 -5.15
N SER A 262 25.24 -18.41 -4.51
CA SER A 262 25.93 -17.27 -5.11
C SER A 262 26.83 -17.73 -6.25
N SER A 263 26.48 -17.37 -7.48
CA SER A 263 27.44 -17.16 -8.56
C SER A 263 27.47 -15.67 -8.87
N GLU A 264 28.65 -15.07 -8.90
CA GLU A 264 28.82 -13.67 -9.26
C GLU A 264 28.58 -13.53 -10.77
N LYS A 265 27.37 -13.10 -11.13
CA LYS A 265 27.10 -12.48 -12.42
C LYS A 265 26.95 -10.98 -12.21
N GLU A 266 27.56 -10.21 -13.10
CA GLU A 266 27.62 -8.77 -12.99
C GLU A 266 26.22 -8.14 -13.00
N THR A 267 26.11 -6.96 -12.37
CA THR A 267 24.91 -6.14 -12.41
C THR A 267 24.42 -6.01 -13.85
N VAL A 268 23.13 -6.28 -14.12
CA VAL A 268 22.55 -6.14 -15.46
C VAL A 268 22.74 -4.71 -15.95
N GLU A 269 23.72 -4.50 -16.81
CA GLU A 269 24.04 -3.19 -17.37
C GLU A 269 23.06 -2.91 -18.51
N ASP A 270 22.17 -1.94 -18.33
CA ASP A 270 21.34 -1.43 -19.43
C ASP A 270 22.24 -0.62 -20.37
N PRO A 271 22.45 -1.04 -21.63
CA PRO A 271 23.39 -0.37 -22.54
C PRO A 271 22.95 1.05 -22.94
N GLY A 272 21.74 1.49 -22.55
CA GLY A 272 21.27 2.86 -22.69
C GLY A 272 21.52 3.78 -21.48
N CYS A 273 22.01 3.27 -20.35
CA CYS A 273 22.18 4.05 -19.12
C CYS A 273 23.59 3.95 -18.52
N GLN A 274 23.97 4.93 -17.68
CA GLN A 274 25.21 4.89 -16.91
C GLN A 274 25.16 3.82 -15.80
N LYS A 275 26.32 3.27 -15.41
CA LYS A 275 26.41 2.24 -14.35
C LYS A 275 25.75 2.71 -13.06
N GLY A 276 24.83 1.89 -12.53
CA GLY A 276 24.05 2.19 -11.31
C GLY A 276 22.73 2.94 -11.55
N TRP A 277 22.48 3.48 -12.74
CA TRP A 277 21.20 4.08 -13.12
C TRP A 277 20.24 2.99 -13.63
N LYS A 278 18.94 3.16 -13.39
CA LYS A 278 17.89 2.27 -13.91
C LYS A 278 17.08 2.97 -15.00
N ARG A 279 16.80 2.26 -16.09
CA ARG A 279 16.03 2.78 -17.22
C ARG A 279 14.53 2.63 -16.99
N TYR A 280 13.75 3.65 -17.35
CA TYR A 280 12.30 3.56 -17.47
C TYR A 280 11.80 4.47 -18.61
N GLY A 281 11.03 3.90 -19.54
CA GLY A 281 10.65 4.58 -20.78
C GLY A 281 11.89 4.96 -21.61
N PHE A 282 12.08 6.27 -21.82
CA PHE A 282 13.26 6.83 -22.51
C PHE A 282 14.30 7.43 -21.55
N HIS A 283 14.04 7.45 -20.25
CA HIS A 283 14.86 8.12 -19.25
C HIS A 283 15.65 7.12 -18.37
N CYS A 284 16.76 7.59 -17.81
CA CYS A 284 17.56 6.88 -16.81
C CYS A 284 17.43 7.61 -15.48
N TYR A 285 17.25 6.87 -14.38
CA TYR A 285 17.03 7.42 -13.04
C TYR A 285 18.02 6.83 -12.03
N LEU A 286 18.39 7.62 -11.02
CA LEU A 286 19.27 7.24 -9.92
C LEU A 286 18.69 7.74 -8.59
N VAL A 287 18.78 6.94 -7.53
CA VAL A 287 18.38 7.37 -6.17
C VAL A 287 19.64 7.66 -5.37
N GLY A 288 19.81 8.90 -4.92
CA GLY A 288 20.96 9.30 -4.10
C GLY A 288 21.03 8.54 -2.76
N SER A 289 22.24 8.32 -2.27
CA SER A 289 22.53 7.75 -0.94
C SER A 289 22.81 8.83 0.13
N ALA A 290 23.15 10.06 -0.28
CA ALA A 290 23.41 11.17 0.63
C ALA A 290 22.11 11.88 1.06
N LEU A 291 22.05 12.25 2.35
CA LEU A 291 21.02 13.14 2.87
C LEU A 291 21.43 14.59 2.56
N LEU A 292 20.68 15.25 1.68
CA LEU A 292 20.98 16.58 1.13
C LEU A 292 19.76 17.51 1.23
N THR A 293 19.98 18.82 1.23
CA THR A 293 18.92 19.80 0.97
C THR A 293 18.54 19.81 -0.52
N PHE A 294 17.39 20.41 -0.88
CA PHE A 294 16.94 20.53 -2.27
C PHE A 294 17.99 21.19 -3.18
N SER A 295 18.66 22.25 -2.71
CA SER A 295 19.67 22.98 -3.48
C SER A 295 20.93 22.13 -3.74
N GLU A 296 21.41 21.43 -2.72
CA GLU A 296 22.55 20.50 -2.84
C GLU A 296 22.20 19.29 -3.73
N ALA A 297 20.99 18.76 -3.61
CA ALA A 297 20.50 17.66 -4.43
C ALA A 297 20.39 18.06 -5.91
N ASN A 298 19.81 19.23 -6.21
CA ASN A 298 19.73 19.75 -7.57
C ASN A 298 21.12 19.94 -8.19
N LYS A 299 22.04 20.58 -7.45
CA LYS A 299 23.44 20.75 -7.89
C LYS A 299 24.16 19.41 -8.10
N THR A 300 23.85 18.39 -7.32
CA THR A 300 24.41 17.03 -7.48
C THR A 300 23.88 16.35 -8.76
N CYS A 301 22.60 16.55 -9.10
CA CYS A 301 22.04 16.12 -10.37
C CYS A 301 22.70 16.85 -11.56
N GLU A 302 22.82 18.19 -11.49
CA GLU A 302 23.48 19.01 -12.53
C GLU A 302 24.92 18.56 -12.80
N GLN A 303 25.70 18.33 -11.74
CA GLN A 303 27.06 17.78 -11.82
C GLN A 303 27.12 16.40 -12.49
N SER A 304 26.05 15.62 -12.38
CA SER A 304 25.88 14.31 -13.03
C SER A 304 25.35 14.40 -14.46
N LYS A 305 25.16 15.62 -15.00
CA LYS A 305 24.47 15.91 -16.28
C LYS A 305 23.00 15.46 -16.32
N ALA A 306 22.33 15.55 -15.18
CA ALA A 306 20.91 15.26 -14.99
C ALA A 306 20.21 16.41 -14.24
N TYR A 307 18.94 16.22 -13.89
CA TYR A 307 18.14 17.12 -13.06
C TYR A 307 17.39 16.31 -12.00
N LEU A 308 16.81 16.97 -10.99
CA LEU A 308 15.93 16.29 -10.03
C LEU A 308 14.70 15.73 -10.75
N ALA A 309 14.34 14.47 -10.47
CA ALA A 309 13.36 13.72 -11.26
C ALA A 309 12.03 14.48 -11.43
N THR A 310 11.59 14.56 -12.68
CA THR A 310 10.22 14.94 -13.07
C THR A 310 9.25 13.80 -12.80
N VAL A 311 7.94 14.08 -12.90
CA VAL A 311 6.88 13.08 -12.87
C VAL A 311 5.79 13.49 -13.88
N GLU A 312 5.92 12.99 -15.11
CA GLU A 312 5.01 13.23 -16.23
C GLU A 312 3.78 12.31 -16.20
N SER A 313 3.90 11.13 -15.58
CA SER A 313 2.84 10.11 -15.61
C SER A 313 2.66 9.32 -14.31
N ARG A 314 1.48 8.71 -14.17
CA ARG A 314 1.19 7.76 -13.08
C ARG A 314 2.14 6.56 -13.10
N ASN A 315 2.47 6.02 -14.27
CA ASN A 315 3.27 4.80 -14.36
C ASN A 315 4.73 5.07 -13.94
N GLU A 316 5.25 6.26 -14.26
CA GLU A 316 6.53 6.78 -13.81
C GLU A 316 6.53 7.10 -12.30
N GLN A 317 5.48 7.77 -11.79
CA GLN A 317 5.29 7.96 -10.34
C GLN A 317 5.40 6.63 -9.58
N THR A 318 4.79 5.58 -10.14
CA THR A 318 4.83 4.22 -9.61
C THR A 318 6.25 3.62 -9.72
N PHE A 319 6.91 3.74 -10.87
CA PHE A 319 8.32 3.33 -11.02
C PHE A 319 9.25 4.00 -9.99
N LEU A 320 9.15 5.32 -9.81
CA LEU A 320 9.93 6.07 -8.83
C LEU A 320 9.67 5.60 -7.39
N VAL A 321 8.42 5.29 -7.03
CA VAL A 321 8.10 4.71 -5.71
C VAL A 321 8.64 3.29 -5.55
N SER A 322 8.74 2.49 -6.63
CA SER A 322 9.43 1.20 -6.57
C SER A 322 10.95 1.34 -6.43
N MET A 323 11.54 2.46 -6.89
CA MET A 323 12.98 2.72 -6.79
C MET A 323 13.46 3.07 -5.38
N THR A 324 12.62 3.73 -4.56
CA THR A 324 12.97 4.06 -3.17
C THR A 324 13.00 2.82 -2.26
N GLY A 325 12.20 1.79 -2.59
CA GLY A 325 12.28 0.47 -1.97
C GLY A 325 11.92 0.45 -0.48
N ILE A 326 12.56 -0.45 0.27
CA ILE A 326 12.42 -0.57 1.73
C ILE A 326 13.58 0.19 2.44
N ARG A 327 13.98 1.34 1.90
CA ARG A 327 14.96 2.21 2.57
C ARG A 327 14.32 2.94 3.76
N SER A 328 15.16 3.41 4.69
CA SER A 328 14.70 4.07 5.93
C SER A 328 14.43 5.58 5.79
N GLU A 329 14.80 6.22 4.69
CA GLU A 329 14.50 7.64 4.48
C GLU A 329 13.00 7.86 4.22
N LYS A 330 12.40 8.78 4.97
CA LYS A 330 10.95 9.06 4.92
C LYS A 330 10.52 9.89 3.70
N HIS A 331 11.46 10.58 3.06
CA HIS A 331 11.22 11.50 1.95
C HIS A 331 12.39 11.47 0.96
N PHE A 332 12.09 11.71 -0.31
CA PHE A 332 13.05 11.80 -1.40
C PHE A 332 12.74 13.06 -2.21
N TRP A 333 13.76 13.80 -2.65
CA TRP A 333 13.55 15.01 -3.47
C TRP A 333 13.17 14.66 -4.91
N ILE A 334 12.22 15.40 -5.46
CA ILE A 334 11.84 15.46 -6.87
C ILE A 334 11.96 16.92 -7.35
N GLY A 335 11.93 17.16 -8.66
CA GLY A 335 12.21 18.49 -9.22
C GLY A 335 11.14 19.56 -9.03
N LEU A 336 10.00 19.26 -8.38
CA LEU A 336 8.86 20.17 -8.29
C LEU A 336 9.04 21.20 -7.17
N SER A 337 9.02 22.49 -7.49
CA SER A 337 9.11 23.58 -6.51
C SER A 337 8.41 24.87 -6.96
N ASP A 338 8.10 25.76 -6.02
CA ASP A 338 7.56 27.11 -6.28
C ASP A 338 8.59 28.22 -5.97
N ILE A 339 9.88 27.90 -6.13
CA ILE A 339 11.01 28.79 -5.81
C ILE A 339 11.08 30.00 -6.77
N GLU A 340 10.72 29.81 -8.04
CA GLU A 340 10.70 30.87 -9.06
C GLU A 340 9.56 31.87 -8.85
N GLU A 341 8.36 31.34 -8.56
CA GLU A 341 7.13 32.11 -8.34
C GLU A 341 6.29 31.39 -7.28
N ARG A 342 6.13 32.01 -6.11
CA ARG A 342 5.51 31.38 -4.94
C ARG A 342 4.05 30.98 -5.22
N GLY A 343 3.72 29.72 -4.97
CA GLY A 343 2.43 29.11 -5.32
C GLY A 343 2.30 28.61 -6.77
N SER A 344 3.32 28.83 -7.61
CA SER A 344 3.36 28.45 -9.03
C SER A 344 4.43 27.35 -9.23
N PHE A 345 3.99 26.10 -9.12
CA PHE A 345 4.90 24.95 -9.11
C PHE A 345 5.45 24.62 -10.51
N ARG A 346 6.77 24.55 -10.61
CA ARG A 346 7.53 24.19 -11.83
C ARG A 346 8.52 23.08 -11.56
N TRP A 347 8.89 22.35 -12.60
CA TRP A 347 9.97 21.37 -12.55
C TRP A 347 11.34 22.04 -12.69
N SER A 348 12.38 21.46 -12.08
CA SER A 348 13.77 21.95 -12.13
C SER A 348 14.42 21.93 -13.52
N ASN A 349 13.77 21.34 -14.53
CA ASN A 349 14.15 21.43 -15.95
C ASN A 349 13.42 22.56 -16.70
N GLY A 350 12.57 23.35 -16.02
CA GLY A 350 11.77 24.44 -16.56
C GLY A 350 10.35 24.07 -17.01
N GLU A 351 10.00 22.78 -17.04
CA GLU A 351 8.73 22.30 -17.57
C GLU A 351 7.54 22.52 -16.61
N THR A 352 6.33 22.53 -17.18
CA THR A 352 5.07 22.64 -16.44
C THR A 352 4.53 21.29 -16.00
N PRO A 353 4.03 21.13 -14.75
CA PRO A 353 3.49 19.86 -14.27
C PRO A 353 2.14 19.52 -14.92
N HIS A 354 2.16 18.59 -15.89
CA HIS A 354 0.96 18.03 -16.52
C HIS A 354 0.32 16.89 -15.70
N PHE A 355 1.09 16.27 -14.79
CA PHE A 355 0.63 15.28 -13.83
C PHE A 355 0.94 15.77 -12.40
N THR A 356 0.10 15.40 -11.44
CA THR A 356 0.32 15.68 -10.01
C THR A 356 -0.12 14.50 -9.15
N HIS A 357 0.59 14.28 -8.04
CA HIS A 357 0.29 13.25 -7.06
C HIS A 357 0.40 13.81 -5.63
N TRP A 358 -0.33 14.90 -5.37
CA TRP A 358 -0.31 15.59 -4.09
C TRP A 358 -0.82 14.70 -2.94
N ASN A 359 -0.14 14.77 -1.79
CA ASN A 359 -0.63 14.21 -0.54
C ASN A 359 -1.84 15.02 -0.02
N ALA A 360 -2.58 14.48 0.95
CA ALA A 360 -3.72 15.16 1.55
C ALA A 360 -3.32 16.56 2.09
N ALA A 361 -4.11 17.57 1.72
CA ALA A 361 -3.89 18.99 2.02
C ALA A 361 -2.62 19.65 1.42
N MET A 362 -1.90 18.98 0.52
CA MET A 362 -0.82 19.59 -0.29
C MET A 362 -1.36 20.17 -1.62
N PRO A 363 -0.70 21.17 -2.22
CA PRO A 363 0.47 21.91 -1.72
C PRO A 363 0.15 22.89 -0.59
N GLY A 364 -1.13 23.23 -0.38
CA GLY A 364 -1.58 24.18 0.64
C GLY A 364 -2.47 25.28 0.05
N LYS A 365 -2.34 26.49 0.61
CA LYS A 365 -2.91 27.77 0.15
C LYS A 365 -1.91 28.89 0.38
#